data_AF-A0A0R3QDZ9-F1
#
_entry.id   AF-A0A0R3QDZ9-F1
#
_cell.length_a   1.000
_cell.length_b   1.000
_cell.length_c   1.000
_cell.angle_alpha   90.00
_cell.angle_beta   90.00
_cell.angle_gamma   90.00
#
_symmetry.space_group_name_H-M   'P 1'
#
loop_
_entity.id
_entity.type
_entity.pdbx_description
1 polymer ?
#
loop_
_entity_poly.entity_id
_entity_poly.type
_entity_poly.pdbx_seq_one_letter_code
_entity_poly.pdbx_strand_id
1 'polypeptide(L)'
;MLRVFETGNELKEAELLTSDSIFLLPIHYSIRHERLGVFPEAKCTILGYPEKSPFIWMVIRRNKFTRLFAGRKYNSIFKFMRHFPDIFVQLSL
;
A
#
# COMPACT_ATOMS: atom_id res chain seq x y z
N MET A 1 -16.71 5.47 5.92
CA MET A 1 -16.73 5.24 4.45
C MET A 1 -15.33 4.87 3.98
N LEU A 2 -15.13 4.21 2.82
CA LEU A 2 -13.78 3.98 2.30
C LEU A 2 -13.17 5.34 1.93
N ARG A 3 -12.01 5.68 2.49
CA ARG A 3 -11.25 6.90 2.15
C ARG A 3 -10.09 6.55 1.24
N VAL A 4 -9.88 7.38 0.22
CA VAL A 4 -8.71 7.36 -0.67
C VAL A 4 -7.82 8.53 -0.25
N PHE A 5 -6.52 8.28 -0.09
CA PHE A 5 -5.54 9.31 0.25
C PHE A 5 -4.63 9.52 -0.95
N GLU A 6 -4.72 10.69 -1.60
CA GLU A 6 -4.03 10.99 -2.86
C GLU A 6 -3.11 12.20 -2.78
N THR A 7 -3.51 13.22 -2.03
CA THR A 7 -2.77 14.48 -1.89
C THR A 7 -1.69 14.38 -0.82
N GLY A 8 -0.67 15.24 -0.88
CA GLY A 8 0.41 15.25 0.13
C GLY A 8 -0.10 15.47 1.57
N ASN A 9 -1.16 16.24 1.75
CA ASN A 9 -1.79 16.47 3.06
C ASN A 9 -2.55 15.23 3.55
N GLU A 10 -3.29 14.57 2.66
CA GLU A 10 -3.99 13.31 2.97
C GLU A 10 -3.00 12.18 3.30
N LEU A 11 -1.90 12.09 2.57
CA LEU A 11 -0.84 11.13 2.86
C LEU A 11 -0.21 11.39 4.23
N LYS A 12 -0.01 12.66 4.61
CA LYS A 12 0.46 13.02 5.95
C LYS A 12 -0.54 12.65 7.04
N GLU A 13 -1.83 12.84 6.80
CA GLU A 13 -2.90 12.39 7.70
C GLU A 13 -2.87 10.86 7.87
N ALA A 14 -2.80 10.11 6.76
CA ALA A 14 -2.74 8.66 6.78
C ALA A 14 -1.48 8.13 7.51
N GLU A 15 -0.34 8.80 7.37
CA GLU A 15 0.90 8.46 8.09
C GLU A 15 0.71 8.57 9.60
N LEU A 16 0.04 9.63 10.08
CA LEU A 16 -0.28 9.82 11.49
C LEU A 16 -1.28 8.78 12.01
N LEU A 17 -2.32 8.47 11.23
CA LEU A 17 -3.32 7.47 11.60
C LEU A 17 -2.78 6.04 11.69
N THR A 18 -1.58 5.81 11.15
CA THR A 18 -0.93 4.49 11.12
C THR A 18 0.31 4.42 12.01
N SER A 19 0.71 5.50 12.71
CA SER A 19 1.95 5.55 13.51
C SER A 19 1.88 4.75 14.80
N ASP A 20 0.71 4.68 15.43
CA ASP A 20 0.56 4.23 16.82
C ASP A 20 0.27 2.72 16.95
N SER A 21 0.28 1.98 15.83
CA SER A 21 0.00 0.54 15.82
C SER A 21 1.13 -0.23 15.17
N ILE A 22 1.71 -1.17 15.94
CA ILE A 22 2.75 -2.08 15.45
C ILE A 22 2.25 -2.95 14.28
N PHE A 23 0.95 -3.25 14.24
CA PHE A 23 0.31 -4.02 13.19
C PHE A 23 0.16 -3.25 11.88
N LEU A 24 0.21 -1.91 11.95
CA LEU A 24 0.14 -1.02 10.79
C LEU A 24 1.50 -0.55 10.29
N LEU A 25 2.62 -0.96 10.91
CA LEU A 25 3.96 -0.54 10.50
C LEU A 25 4.24 -0.68 9.00
N PRO A 26 3.91 -1.81 8.32
CA PRO A 26 4.16 -1.91 6.88
C PRO A 26 3.35 -0.90 6.05
N ILE A 27 2.12 -0.60 6.47
CA ILE A 27 1.27 0.41 5.84
C ILE A 27 1.88 1.79 6.08
N HIS A 28 2.25 2.10 7.33
CA HIS A 28 2.90 3.36 7.70
C HIS A 28 4.13 3.65 6.86
N TYR A 29 5.05 2.68 6.71
CA TYR A 29 6.24 2.85 5.88
C TYR A 29 5.91 3.03 4.40
N SER A 30 4.88 2.35 3.89
CA SER A 30 4.46 2.51 2.50
C SER A 30 3.92 3.93 2.23
N ILE A 31 3.11 4.47 3.15
CA ILE A 31 2.60 5.84 3.08
C ILE A 31 3.76 6.84 3.15
N ARG A 32 4.68 6.66 4.09
CA ARG A 32 5.84 7.52 4.25
C ARG A 32 6.71 7.53 3.00
N HIS A 33 6.96 6.38 2.37
CA HIS A 33 7.71 6.31 1.12
C HIS A 33 7.01 7.02 -0.05
N GLU A 34 5.69 6.89 -0.15
CA GLU A 34 4.90 7.61 -1.16
C GLU A 34 4.99 9.12 -0.94
N ARG A 35 4.78 9.59 0.30
CA ARG A 35 4.85 11.02 0.65
C ARG A 35 6.23 11.62 0.40
N LEU A 36 7.29 10.87 0.71
CA LEU A 36 8.68 11.31 0.48
C LEU A 36 9.14 11.14 -0.97
N GLY A 37 8.32 10.56 -1.84
CA GLY A 37 8.68 10.32 -3.23
C GLY A 37 9.92 9.43 -3.39
N VAL A 38 10.11 8.44 -2.49
CA VAL A 38 11.27 7.54 -2.52
C VAL A 38 11.32 6.74 -3.82
N PHE A 39 10.15 6.46 -4.39
CA PHE A 39 9.98 5.67 -5.62
C PHE A 39 8.97 6.34 -6.56
N PRO A 40 9.35 7.46 -7.20
CA PRO A 40 8.43 8.27 -8.00
C PRO A 40 7.85 7.51 -9.21
N GLU A 41 8.55 6.50 -9.72
CA GLU A 41 8.14 5.65 -10.83
C GLU A 41 7.09 4.59 -10.47
N ALA A 42 6.86 4.34 -9.17
CA ALA A 42 6.00 3.28 -8.67
C ALA A 42 5.01 3.83 -7.63
N LYS A 43 4.13 4.72 -8.11
CA LYS A 43 3.08 5.40 -7.34
C LYS A 43 2.17 4.39 -6.62
N CYS A 44 1.87 4.69 -5.36
CA CYS A 44 0.94 3.96 -4.52
C CYS A 44 -0.41 4.67 -4.45
N THR A 45 -1.48 3.88 -4.33
CA THR A 45 -2.82 4.33 -3.93
C THR A 45 -3.08 3.79 -2.53
N ILE A 46 -3.32 4.68 -1.58
CA ILE A 46 -3.56 4.32 -0.18
C ILE A 46 -5.05 4.46 0.10
N LEU A 47 -5.61 3.41 0.69
CA LEU A 47 -7.04 3.25 0.95
C LEU A 47 -7.23 2.80 2.39
N GLY A 48 -8.27 3.28 3.06
CA GLY A 48 -8.56 2.85 4.42
C GLY A 48 -9.93 3.20 4.96
N TYR A 49 -10.28 2.57 6.07
CA TYR A 49 -11.43 2.90 6.91
C TYR A 49 -10.92 3.38 8.28
N PRO A 50 -10.38 4.62 8.37
CA PRO A 50 -9.71 5.09 9.58
C PRO A 50 -10.64 5.27 10.79
N GLU A 51 -11.96 5.35 10.56
CA GLU A 51 -12.97 5.51 11.62
C GLU A 51 -13.56 4.18 12.10
N LYS A 52 -13.19 3.04 11.49
CA LYS A 52 -13.73 1.73 11.87
C LYS A 52 -12.77 0.99 12.80
N SER A 53 -13.35 0.24 13.74
CA SER A 53 -12.65 -0.78 14.52
C SER A 53 -13.13 -2.17 14.07
N PRO A 54 -12.25 -3.06 13.60
CA PRO A 54 -10.80 -2.90 13.46
C PRO A 54 -10.40 -1.94 12.32
N PHE A 55 -9.19 -1.39 12.40
CA PHE A 55 -8.63 -0.50 11.39
C PHE A 55 -8.24 -1.27 10.12
N ILE A 56 -8.97 -1.03 9.04
CA ILE A 56 -8.72 -1.68 7.75
C ILE A 56 -7.99 -0.70 6.83
N TRP A 57 -6.83 -1.12 6.34
CA TRP A 57 -6.00 -0.38 5.38
C TRP A 57 -5.66 -1.22 4.16
N MET A 58 -5.33 -0.58 3.05
CA MET A 58 -4.87 -1.23 1.83
C MET A 58 -3.95 -0.30 1.04
N VAL A 59 -2.86 -0.83 0.50
CA VAL A 59 -1.90 -0.07 -0.31
C VAL A 59 -1.73 -0.74 -1.66
N ILE A 60 -2.26 -0.13 -2.71
CA ILE A 60 -2.13 -0.63 -4.08
C ILE A 60 -0.95 0.04 -4.75
N ARG A 61 0.06 -0.72 -5.12
CA ARG A 61 1.23 -0.19 -5.85
C ARG A 61 1.21 -0.64 -7.29
N ARG A 62 1.35 0.31 -8.23
CA ARG A 62 1.50 -0.03 -9.65
C ARG A 62 2.95 -0.42 -9.94
N ASN A 63 3.13 -1.64 -10.43
CA ASN A 63 4.41 -2.10 -10.93
C ASN A 63 4.63 -1.56 -12.35
N LYS A 64 5.66 -0.76 -12.58
CA LYS A 64 6.02 -0.25 -13.91
C LYS A 64 6.57 -1.37 -14.82
N PHE A 65 7.01 -2.49 -14.26
CA PHE A 65 7.71 -3.57 -14.97
C PHE A 65 6.79 -4.73 -15.43
N THR A 66 5.49 -4.74 -15.09
CA THR A 66 4.56 -5.82 -15.48
C THR A 66 4.14 -5.81 -16.95
N ARG A 67 4.56 -4.81 -17.74
CA ARG A 67 4.09 -4.61 -19.11
C ARG A 67 4.79 -5.44 -20.21
N LEU A 68 5.58 -6.46 -19.87
CA LEU A 68 6.28 -7.30 -20.85
C LEU A 68 6.07 -8.82 -20.73
N PHE A 69 5.38 -9.32 -19.69
CA PHE A 69 5.22 -10.77 -19.47
C PHE A 69 3.78 -11.28 -19.55
N ALA A 70 2.85 -10.51 -20.11
CA ALA A 70 1.44 -10.87 -20.30
C ALA A 70 1.19 -12.01 -21.33
N GLY A 71 2.13 -12.94 -21.47
CA GLY A 71 2.02 -14.17 -22.25
C GLY A 71 2.15 -15.46 -21.42
N ARG A 72 2.40 -15.40 -20.10
CA ARG A 72 2.46 -16.62 -19.26
C ARG A 72 1.57 -16.49 -18.03
N LYS A 73 0.55 -17.35 -17.96
CA LYS A 73 -0.31 -17.59 -16.80
C LYS A 73 0.56 -17.93 -15.58
N TYR A 74 0.53 -17.09 -14.55
CA TYR A 74 0.95 -17.48 -13.20
C TYR A 74 -0.29 -17.52 -12.30
N ASN A 75 -0.59 -18.73 -11.82
CA ASN A 75 -1.53 -18.95 -10.71
C ASN A 75 -0.82 -18.52 -9.42
N SER A 76 -1.14 -17.36 -8.87
CA SER A 76 -0.48 -16.81 -7.68
C SER A 76 -1.28 -17.08 -6.41
N ILE A 77 -0.89 -18.13 -5.68
CA ILE A 77 -1.16 -18.28 -4.24
C ILE A 77 0.11 -17.84 -3.50
N PHE A 78 -0.03 -16.79 -2.69
CA PHE A 78 0.80 -16.33 -1.58
C PHE A 78 2.22 -16.94 -1.45
N LYS A 79 3.25 -16.13 -1.75
CA LYS A 79 4.61 -16.38 -1.28
C LYS A 79 5.24 -15.10 -0.74
N PHE A 80 5.34 -15.05 0.58
CA PHE A 80 6.01 -14.02 1.36
C PHE A 80 7.47 -13.87 0.91
N MET A 81 7.93 -12.62 0.81
CA MET A 81 9.33 -12.18 0.81
C MET A 81 10.28 -12.81 -0.22
N ARG A 82 10.51 -12.08 -1.32
CA ARG A 82 11.84 -11.67 -1.84
C ARG A 82 11.62 -10.98 -3.19
N HIS A 83 12.09 -9.73 -3.31
CA HIS A 83 12.19 -9.00 -4.57
C HIS A 83 10.86 -8.68 -5.27
N PHE A 84 10.09 -7.77 -4.64
CA PHE A 84 8.93 -7.02 -5.17
C PHE A 84 8.41 -7.45 -6.55
N PRO A 85 7.37 -8.30 -6.58
CA PRO A 85 6.32 -8.07 -7.56
C PRO A 85 4.94 -8.08 -6.88
N ASP A 86 4.14 -7.10 -7.28
CA ASP A 86 2.70 -7.20 -7.51
C ASP A 86 1.75 -7.17 -6.30
N ILE A 87 1.06 -6.02 -6.17
CA ILE A 87 -0.17 -5.76 -5.42
C ILE A 87 -0.15 -6.21 -3.94
N PHE A 88 0.11 -5.26 -3.04
CA PHE A 88 0.14 -5.50 -1.60
C PHE A 88 -1.23 -5.22 -0.94
N VAL A 89 -2.15 -6.19 -0.99
CA VAL A 89 -3.36 -6.12 -0.14
C VAL A 89 -3.01 -6.62 1.25
N GLN A 90 -2.52 -5.72 2.12
CA GLN A 90 -2.35 -6.04 3.54
C GLN A 90 -3.58 -5.59 4.31
N LEU A 91 -4.45 -6.55 4.63
CA LEU A 91 -5.55 -6.38 5.59
C LEU A 91 -5.00 -6.60 7.00
N SER A 92 -5.00 -5.56 7.82
CA SER A 92 -4.83 -5.66 9.27
C SER A 92 -6.20 -5.91 9.91
N LEU A 93 -6.33 -7.03 10.63
CA LEU A 93 -7.48 -7.36 11.49
C LEU A 93 -7.20 -6.91 12.93
#